data_AF-A0A350PLJ6-F1
#
_entry.id   AF-A0A350PLJ6-F1
#
_cell.length_a   1.000
_cell.length_b   1.000
_cell.length_c   1.000
_cell.angle_alpha   90.00
_cell.angle_beta   90.00
_cell.angle_gamma   90.00
#
_symmetry.space_group_name_H-M   'P 1'
#
loop_
_entity.id
_entity.type
_entity.pdbx_description
1 polymer ?
#
loop_
_entity_poly.entity_id
_entity_poly.type
_entity_poly.pdbx_seq_one_letter_code
_entity_poly.pdbx_strand_id
1 'polypeptide(L)'
;MSVQKKSIKITLISLLFYSLLVATHEGEYWPFSIYPMFSKAGNPWTRALVRDVSNTNPDELWETTTLDNLNGNPVSMKSIGVDQIDYSNFVSKTKEWDEKRILALRNMLGERYLITQDWMIFKVHGKMIGNDSVVVETVPILLFKSDTTLFNPNLSSNYYSSE
;
A
#
# COMPACT_ATOMS: atom_id res chain seq x y z
N MET A 1 -33.78 34.25 -32.98
CA MET A 1 -33.14 32.93 -33.15
C MET A 1 -34.08 31.88 -32.54
N SER A 2 -34.47 30.84 -33.30
CA SER A 2 -35.40 29.80 -32.80
C SER A 2 -34.86 29.15 -31.52
N VAL A 3 -35.75 28.81 -30.59
CA VAL A 3 -35.44 28.13 -29.32
C VAL A 3 -34.57 26.89 -29.56
N GLN A 4 -34.80 26.16 -30.64
CA GLN A 4 -33.99 25.00 -31.05
C GLN A 4 -32.54 25.38 -31.37
N LYS A 5 -32.30 26.44 -32.15
CA LYS A 5 -30.94 26.90 -32.48
C LYS A 5 -30.18 27.36 -31.22
N LYS A 6 -30.89 27.96 -30.26
CA LYS A 6 -30.31 28.40 -28.98
C LYS A 6 -29.95 27.19 -28.11
N SER A 7 -30.82 26.18 -28.04
CA SER A 7 -30.58 24.94 -27.31
C SER A 7 -29.37 24.17 -27.87
N ILE A 8 -29.32 23.94 -29.19
CA ILE A 8 -28.19 23.25 -29.83
C ILE A 8 -26.87 23.97 -29.56
N LYS A 9 -26.86 25.31 -29.66
CA LYS A 9 -25.66 26.10 -29.38
C LYS A 9 -25.19 25.95 -27.93
N ILE A 10 -26.11 25.95 -26.97
CA ILE A 10 -25.78 25.77 -25.55
C ILE A 10 -25.22 24.37 -25.32
N THR A 11 -25.87 23.32 -25.85
CA THR A 11 -25.40 21.94 -25.72
C THR A 11 -23.99 21.76 -26.30
N LEU A 12 -23.72 22.33 -27.48
CA LEU A 12 -22.38 22.28 -28.10
C LEU A 12 -21.33 22.98 -27.25
N ILE A 13 -21.66 24.16 -26.69
CA ILE A 13 -20.75 24.90 -25.82
C ILE A 13 -20.45 24.09 -24.55
N SER A 14 -21.48 23.53 -23.90
CA SER A 14 -21.31 22.68 -22.71
C SER A 14 -20.48 21.44 -23.01
N LEU A 15 -20.70 20.79 -24.15
CA LEU A 15 -19.91 19.62 -24.58
C LEU A 15 -18.45 19.99 -24.84
N LEU A 16 -18.20 21.16 -25.42
CA LEU A 16 -16.84 21.64 -25.70
C LEU A 16 -16.10 21.97 -24.39
N PHE A 17 -16.75 22.64 -23.45
CA PHE A 17 -16.17 22.86 -22.11
C PHE A 17 -15.91 21.55 -21.38
N TYR A 18 -16.86 20.61 -21.40
CA TYR A 18 -16.69 19.30 -20.83
C TYR A 18 -15.48 18.56 -21.43
N SER A 19 -15.38 18.54 -22.76
CA SER A 19 -14.27 17.87 -23.46
C SER A 19 -12.93 18.52 -23.18
N LEU A 20 -12.88 19.86 -23.11
CA LEU A 20 -11.65 20.59 -22.79
C LEU A 20 -11.19 20.29 -21.35
N LEU A 21 -12.11 20.34 -20.38
CA LEU A 21 -11.82 20.03 -18.98
C LEU A 21 -11.38 18.57 -18.81
N VAL A 22 -12.05 17.62 -19.44
CA VAL A 22 -11.70 16.19 -19.38
C VAL A 22 -10.35 15.91 -20.06
N ALA A 23 -10.03 16.62 -21.15
CA ALA A 23 -8.74 16.46 -21.83
C ALA A 23 -7.57 17.03 -21.03
N THR A 24 -7.78 18.11 -20.25
CA THR A 24 -6.70 18.74 -19.46
C THR A 24 -6.54 18.15 -18.07
N HIS A 25 -7.58 17.54 -17.50
CA HIS A 25 -7.51 16.81 -16.24
C HIS A 25 -7.46 15.34 -16.56
N GLU A 26 -6.28 14.72 -16.50
CA GLU A 26 -5.91 13.33 -16.83
C GLU A 26 -6.87 12.22 -16.31
N GLY A 27 -8.14 12.25 -16.71
CA GLY A 27 -9.20 11.39 -16.20
C GLY A 27 -9.69 11.67 -14.77
N GLU A 28 -9.20 12.70 -14.07
CA GLU A 28 -9.52 12.95 -12.64
C GLU A 28 -11.00 13.31 -12.36
N TYR A 29 -11.74 13.72 -13.39
CA TYR A 29 -13.10 14.27 -13.27
C TYR A 29 -14.21 13.31 -13.73
N TRP A 30 -14.07 12.00 -13.52
CA TRP A 30 -15.17 11.06 -13.75
C TRP A 30 -16.08 10.93 -12.52
N PRO A 31 -17.32 11.46 -12.53
CA PRO A 31 -18.19 11.51 -11.35
C PRO A 31 -18.71 10.14 -10.89
N PHE A 32 -18.50 9.07 -11.68
CA PHE A 32 -18.77 7.67 -11.31
C PHE A 32 -17.50 6.85 -11.06
N SER A 33 -16.33 7.49 -11.08
CA SER A 33 -15.10 6.82 -10.70
C SER A 33 -15.03 6.75 -9.17
N ILE A 34 -15.16 5.53 -8.65
CA ILE A 34 -14.73 5.19 -7.29
C ILE A 34 -13.18 5.26 -7.19
N TYR A 35 -12.49 5.90 -8.14
CA TYR A 35 -11.10 6.30 -8.02
C TYR A 35 -10.92 7.81 -7.80
N PRO A 36 -11.11 8.29 -6.56
CA PRO A 36 -10.25 9.34 -6.04
C PRO A 36 -8.94 8.75 -5.45
N MET A 37 -8.68 7.43 -5.58
CA MET A 37 -7.38 6.87 -5.19
C MET A 37 -6.24 7.21 -6.18
N PHE A 38 -6.56 7.67 -7.39
CA PHE A 38 -5.59 8.20 -8.37
C PHE A 38 -5.46 9.72 -8.37
N SER A 39 -6.15 10.47 -7.50
CA SER A 39 -5.84 11.89 -7.25
C SER A 39 -4.47 12.08 -6.55
N LYS A 40 -3.78 10.96 -6.26
CA LYS A 40 -2.35 10.87 -5.97
C LYS A 40 -1.52 10.34 -7.14
N ALA A 41 -1.98 10.45 -8.39
CA ALA A 41 -1.18 10.09 -9.57
C ALA A 41 0.11 10.92 -9.55
N GLY A 42 1.19 10.33 -9.04
CA GLY A 42 2.45 11.03 -8.78
C GLY A 42 2.98 10.94 -7.35
N ASN A 43 2.11 10.99 -6.34
CA ASN A 43 2.56 11.10 -4.95
C ASN A 43 2.98 9.73 -4.39
N PRO A 44 4.14 9.64 -3.73
CA PRO A 44 4.55 8.41 -3.06
C PRO A 44 3.50 7.94 -2.05
N TRP A 45 3.28 6.63 -2.02
CA TRP A 45 2.39 5.99 -1.06
C TRP A 45 3.07 4.78 -0.43
N THR A 46 2.66 4.47 0.80
CA THR A 46 3.12 3.29 1.52
C THR A 46 1.91 2.49 1.99
N ARG A 47 1.94 1.18 1.75
CA ARG A 47 1.00 0.19 2.31
C ARG A 47 1.78 -0.89 3.04
N ALA A 48 1.07 -1.80 3.71
CA ALA A 48 1.71 -2.94 4.33
C ALA A 48 1.01 -4.24 3.94
N LEU A 49 1.77 -5.33 3.94
CA LEU A 49 1.28 -6.69 3.72
C LEU A 49 1.96 -7.66 4.68
N VAL A 50 1.34 -8.83 4.86
CA VAL A 50 1.89 -9.95 5.65
C VAL A 50 2.02 -11.15 4.73
N ARG A 51 3.15 -11.85 4.82
CA ARG A 51 3.34 -13.15 4.17
C ARG A 51 3.69 -14.20 5.22
N ASP A 52 3.10 -15.37 5.11
CA ASP A 52 3.55 -16.57 5.81
C ASP A 52 4.77 -17.11 5.08
N VAL A 53 5.91 -17.09 5.75
CA VAL A 53 7.22 -17.51 5.21
C VAL A 53 7.74 -18.78 5.89
N SER A 54 6.88 -19.52 6.59
CA SER A 54 7.26 -20.74 7.34
C SER A 54 7.96 -21.80 6.47
N ASN A 55 7.68 -21.81 5.16
CA ASN A 55 8.24 -22.77 4.20
C ASN A 55 9.24 -22.14 3.22
N THR A 56 9.77 -20.95 3.53
CA THR A 56 10.69 -20.21 2.66
C THR A 56 12.14 -20.36 3.15
N ASN A 57 13.11 -20.31 2.24
CA ASN A 57 14.53 -20.20 2.58
C ASN A 57 14.83 -18.92 3.39
N PRO A 58 15.39 -19.01 4.61
CA PRO A 58 15.74 -17.84 5.44
C PRO A 58 16.65 -16.82 4.76
N ASP A 59 17.55 -17.27 3.86
CA ASP A 59 18.55 -16.41 3.24
C ASP A 59 17.94 -15.39 2.26
N GLU A 60 16.73 -15.66 1.75
CA GLU A 60 16.06 -14.83 0.74
C GLU A 60 14.94 -13.96 1.33
N LEU A 61 14.82 -13.92 2.66
CA LEU A 61 13.70 -13.25 3.33
C LEU A 61 13.85 -11.73 3.36
N TRP A 62 15.08 -11.23 3.43
CA TRP A 62 15.36 -9.83 3.80
C TRP A 62 15.61 -8.89 2.62
N GLU A 63 15.60 -9.43 1.41
CA GLU A 63 15.82 -8.67 0.19
C GLU A 63 14.61 -7.79 -0.16
N THR A 64 14.90 -6.54 -0.54
CA THR A 64 13.88 -5.65 -1.08
C THR A 64 13.59 -6.07 -2.52
N THR A 65 12.32 -6.30 -2.83
CA THR A 65 11.91 -6.89 -4.12
C THR A 65 10.59 -6.30 -4.63
N THR A 66 10.16 -6.71 -5.82
CA THR A 66 8.85 -6.33 -6.37
C THR A 66 7.75 -7.25 -5.85
N LEU A 67 6.49 -6.82 -5.96
CA LEU A 67 5.34 -7.59 -5.47
C LEU A 67 5.26 -9.00 -6.10
N ASP A 68 5.64 -9.13 -7.37
CA ASP A 68 5.58 -10.38 -8.13
C ASP A 68 6.62 -11.42 -7.68
N ASN A 69 7.71 -10.96 -7.04
CA ASN A 69 8.82 -11.80 -6.60
C ASN A 69 8.81 -12.03 -5.08
N LEU A 70 7.68 -11.77 -4.41
CA LEU A 70 7.58 -11.95 -2.98
C LEU A 70 7.54 -13.42 -2.59
N ASN A 71 8.44 -13.79 -1.69
CA ASN A 71 8.45 -15.08 -1.04
C ASN A 71 7.26 -15.29 -0.08
N GLY A 72 6.97 -16.56 0.23
CA GLY A 72 5.90 -16.97 1.14
C GLY A 72 4.47 -16.92 0.55
N ASN A 73 3.47 -17.12 1.40
CA ASN A 73 2.05 -17.10 1.04
C ASN A 73 1.36 -15.85 1.59
N PRO A 74 0.37 -15.26 0.88
CA PRO A 74 -0.32 -14.08 1.38
C PRO A 74 -1.21 -14.43 2.58
N VAL A 75 -1.09 -13.66 3.66
CA VAL A 75 -2.00 -13.80 4.81
C VAL A 75 -3.19 -12.87 4.63
N SER A 76 -4.40 -13.45 4.64
CA SER A 76 -5.64 -12.69 4.50
C SER A 76 -6.03 -12.05 5.83
N MET A 77 -5.95 -10.71 5.91
CA MET A 77 -6.38 -9.95 7.10
C MET A 77 -7.85 -10.25 7.47
N LYS A 78 -8.72 -10.35 6.47
CA LYS A 78 -10.13 -10.71 6.66
C LYS A 78 -10.29 -12.08 7.32
N SER A 79 -9.48 -13.06 6.93
CA SER A 79 -9.57 -14.43 7.47
C SER A 79 -9.17 -14.51 8.95
N ILE A 80 -8.30 -13.60 9.40
CA ILE A 80 -7.83 -13.54 10.79
C ILE A 80 -8.63 -12.55 11.65
N GLY A 81 -9.64 -11.89 11.08
CA GLY A 81 -10.51 -10.94 11.78
C GLY A 81 -9.90 -9.55 11.96
N VAL A 82 -8.91 -9.19 11.13
CA VAL A 82 -8.20 -7.91 11.20
C VAL A 82 -8.69 -6.99 10.07
N ASP A 83 -8.95 -5.73 10.40
CA ASP A 83 -9.24 -4.71 9.39
C ASP A 83 -7.98 -4.38 8.57
N GLN A 84 -8.09 -4.48 7.25
CA GLN A 84 -6.96 -4.30 6.34
C GLN A 84 -6.43 -2.85 6.36
N ILE A 85 -7.32 -1.86 6.53
CA ILE A 85 -6.95 -0.45 6.54
C ILE A 85 -6.23 -0.14 7.84
N ASP A 86 -6.71 -0.63 8.98
CA ASP A 86 -6.08 -0.45 10.28
C ASP A 86 -4.70 -1.10 10.33
N TYR A 87 -4.57 -2.35 9.90
CA TYR A 87 -3.28 -3.03 9.77
C TYR A 87 -2.32 -2.24 8.88
N SER A 88 -2.77 -1.88 7.66
CA SER A 88 -1.93 -1.16 6.72
C SER A 88 -1.50 0.19 7.30
N ASN A 89 -2.40 0.94 7.95
CA ASN A 89 -2.10 2.23 8.56
C ASN A 89 -1.13 2.08 9.74
N PHE A 90 -1.36 1.09 10.62
CA PHE A 90 -0.50 0.84 11.77
C PHE A 90 0.94 0.62 11.31
N VAL A 91 1.17 -0.32 10.40
CA VAL A 91 2.52 -0.66 9.95
C VAL A 91 3.15 0.49 9.14
N SER A 92 2.43 1.05 8.16
CA SER A 92 2.99 2.07 7.26
C SER A 92 3.29 3.39 7.96
N LYS A 93 2.48 3.80 8.94
CA LYS A 93 2.65 5.09 9.66
C LYS A 93 3.51 4.97 10.91
N THR A 94 3.82 3.77 11.37
CA THR A 94 4.76 3.57 12.48
C THR A 94 6.17 3.95 12.02
N LYS A 95 6.72 4.97 12.68
CA LYS A 95 8.07 5.48 12.51
C LYS A 95 9.04 4.88 13.51
N GLU A 96 8.57 4.69 14.74
CA GLU A 96 9.34 4.12 15.86
C GLU A 96 8.80 2.74 16.21
N TRP A 97 9.65 1.72 16.09
CA TRP A 97 9.33 0.34 16.42
C TRP A 97 9.90 -0.04 17.79
N ASP A 98 9.19 0.37 18.84
CA ASP A 98 9.47 -0.05 20.21
C ASP A 98 8.75 -1.37 20.56
N GLU A 99 9.07 -1.92 21.73
CA GLU A 99 8.44 -3.15 22.24
C GLU A 99 6.91 -3.05 22.32
N LYS A 100 6.38 -1.87 22.63
CA LYS A 100 4.93 -1.64 22.72
C LYS A 100 4.27 -1.76 21.35
N ARG A 101 4.88 -1.20 20.30
CA ARG A 101 4.40 -1.27 18.92
C ARG A 101 4.49 -2.68 18.37
N ILE A 102 5.58 -3.39 18.68
CA ILE A 102 5.74 -4.81 18.32
C ILE A 102 4.63 -5.64 18.97
N LEU A 103 4.45 -5.53 20.29
CA LEU A 103 3.42 -6.27 21.02
C LEU A 103 2.01 -5.95 20.51
N ALA A 104 1.73 -4.67 20.25
CA ALA A 104 0.44 -4.25 19.68
C ALA A 104 0.20 -4.88 18.30
N LEU A 105 1.22 -4.95 17.44
CA LEU A 105 1.09 -5.58 16.13
C LEU A 105 0.89 -7.09 16.24
N ARG A 106 1.64 -7.77 17.12
CA ARG A 106 1.47 -9.20 17.35
C ARG A 106 0.07 -9.53 17.88
N ASN A 107 -0.43 -8.73 18.82
CA ASN A 107 -1.80 -8.84 19.32
C ASN A 107 -2.85 -8.60 18.23
N MET A 108 -2.63 -7.60 17.36
CA MET A 108 -3.51 -7.33 16.22
C MET A 108 -3.57 -8.53 15.28
N LEU A 109 -2.43 -9.13 14.93
CA LEU A 109 -2.34 -10.27 14.03
C LEU A 109 -2.81 -11.59 14.66
N GLY A 110 -2.78 -11.68 15.99
CA GLY A 110 -3.25 -12.80 16.78
C GLY A 110 -2.15 -13.84 17.05
N GLU A 111 -1.69 -13.89 18.30
CA GLU A 111 -0.58 -14.76 18.75
C GLU A 111 -0.80 -16.24 18.41
N ARG A 112 -2.05 -16.72 18.37
CA ARG A 112 -2.35 -18.12 18.02
C ARG A 112 -1.79 -18.56 16.67
N TYR A 113 -1.70 -17.65 15.70
CA TYR A 113 -1.16 -17.96 14.38
C TYR A 113 0.37 -17.98 14.42
N LEU A 114 0.96 -17.01 15.13
CA LEU A 114 2.40 -16.84 15.28
C LEU A 114 3.08 -17.98 16.04
N ILE A 115 2.34 -18.78 16.83
CA ILE A 115 2.87 -19.99 17.49
C ILE A 115 3.30 -21.06 16.47
N THR A 116 2.63 -21.13 15.33
CA THR A 116 2.81 -22.21 14.34
C THR A 116 3.33 -21.73 12.99
N GLN A 117 3.35 -20.41 12.78
CA GLN A 117 3.69 -19.80 11.51
C GLN A 117 4.68 -18.65 11.71
N ASP A 118 5.63 -18.55 10.80
CA ASP A 118 6.56 -17.44 10.71
C ASP A 118 5.99 -16.41 9.74
N TRP A 119 5.63 -15.23 10.25
CA TRP A 119 4.99 -14.17 9.46
C TRP A 119 5.95 -13.01 9.23
N MET A 120 6.21 -12.71 7.96
CA MET A 120 6.99 -11.56 7.53
C MET A 120 6.08 -10.37 7.25
N ILE A 121 6.42 -9.24 7.85
CA ILE A 121 5.77 -7.95 7.70
C ILE A 121 6.56 -7.14 6.67
N PHE A 122 5.85 -6.59 5.69
CA PHE A 122 6.45 -5.77 4.65
C PHE A 122 5.81 -4.38 4.59
N LYS A 123 6.63 -3.39 4.25
CA LYS A 123 6.15 -2.09 3.73
C LYS A 123 6.27 -2.10 2.21
N VAL A 124 5.19 -1.74 1.54
CA VAL A 124 5.12 -1.60 0.07
C VAL A 124 5.13 -0.12 -0.25
N HIS A 125 6.11 0.33 -1.00
CA HIS A 125 6.31 1.70 -1.40
C HIS A 125 6.05 1.84 -2.90
N GLY A 126 5.03 2.60 -3.27
CA GLY A 126 4.81 3.03 -4.65
C GLY A 126 5.30 4.45 -4.84
N LYS A 127 6.13 4.69 -5.85
CA LYS A 127 6.63 6.02 -6.23
C LYS A 127 6.74 6.14 -7.75
N MET A 128 6.64 7.37 -8.27
CA MET A 128 7.01 7.64 -9.66
C MET A 128 8.54 7.63 -9.81
N ILE A 129 9.02 7.05 -10.90
CA ILE A 129 10.38 7.19 -11.39
C ILE A 129 10.32 7.85 -12.77
N GLY A 130 10.92 9.04 -12.88
CA GLY A 130 10.75 9.89 -14.06
C GLY A 130 9.33 10.47 -14.14
N ASN A 131 8.85 10.67 -15.36
CA ASN A 131 7.54 11.32 -15.58
C ASN A 131 6.40 10.31 -15.74
N ASP A 132 6.68 9.10 -16.23
CA ASP A 132 5.62 8.20 -16.73
C ASP A 132 5.71 6.75 -16.19
N SER A 133 6.61 6.47 -15.25
CA SER A 133 6.80 5.11 -14.71
C SER A 133 6.53 5.05 -13.22
N VAL A 134 5.77 4.05 -12.78
CA VAL A 134 5.55 3.73 -11.36
C VAL A 134 6.43 2.54 -11.00
N VAL A 135 7.18 2.68 -9.91
CA VAL A 135 7.89 1.55 -9.29
C VAL A 135 7.27 1.23 -7.95
N VAL A 136 7.07 -0.07 -7.72
CA VAL A 136 6.55 -0.63 -6.47
C VAL A 136 7.63 -1.51 -5.85
N GLU A 137 8.19 -1.03 -4.75
CA GLU A 137 9.20 -1.73 -3.95
C GLU A 137 8.54 -2.31 -2.71
N THR A 138 8.86 -3.56 -2.38
CA THR A 138 8.41 -4.23 -1.17
C THR A 138 9.60 -4.51 -0.27
N VAL A 139 9.56 -3.91 0.91
CA VAL A 139 10.65 -3.93 1.89
C VAL A 139 10.22 -4.78 3.09
N PRO A 140 10.88 -5.92 3.36
CA PRO A 140 10.65 -6.68 4.59
C PRO A 140 11.18 -5.88 5.78
N ILE A 141 10.41 -5.80 6.86
CA ILE A 141 10.76 -4.98 8.03
C ILE A 141 10.87 -5.80 9.32
N LEU A 142 9.99 -6.79 9.50
CA LEU A 142 9.90 -7.56 10.73
C LEU A 142 9.52 -9.00 10.38
N LEU A 143 10.19 -9.96 11.01
CA LEU A 143 9.81 -11.36 10.99
C LEU A 143 9.32 -11.75 12.38
N PHE A 144 8.05 -12.13 12.47
CA PHE A 144 7.48 -12.71 13.68
C PHE A 144 7.65 -14.21 13.66
N LYS A 145 8.29 -14.72 14.71
CA LYS A 145 8.36 -16.12 15.07
C LYS A 145 7.55 -16.36 16.35
N SER A 146 7.46 -17.62 16.75
CA SER A 146 6.72 -18.04 17.95
C SER A 146 7.16 -17.36 19.23
N ASP A 147 8.46 -17.14 19.41
CA ASP A 147 9.08 -16.64 20.63
C ASP A 147 9.76 -15.28 20.46
N THR A 148 10.05 -14.89 19.22
CA THR A 148 10.87 -13.72 18.94
C THR A 148 10.35 -12.89 17.76
N THR A 149 10.88 -11.68 17.67
CA THR A 149 10.72 -10.77 16.54
C THR A 149 12.10 -10.41 16.04
N LEU A 150 12.36 -10.67 14.76
CA LEU A 150 13.61 -10.28 14.11
C LEU A 150 13.35 -9.04 13.27
N PHE A 151 14.26 -8.08 13.33
CA PHE A 151 14.29 -6.92 12.48
C PHE A 151 15.09 -7.24 11.22
N ASN A 152 14.74 -6.60 10.10
CA ASN A 152 15.53 -6.75 8.88
C ASN A 152 16.98 -6.26 9.13
N PRO A 153 18.00 -7.15 9.02
CA PRO A 153 19.40 -6.81 9.28
C PRO A 153 20.00 -5.88 8.23
N ASN A 154 19.40 -5.80 7.04
CA ASN A 154 19.87 -4.95 5.94
C ASN A 154 19.40 -3.49 6.08
N LEU A 155 18.47 -3.20 7.01
CA LEU A 155 17.97 -1.86 7.26
C LEU A 155 18.73 -1.20 8.42
N SER A 156 19.04 0.08 8.28
CA SER A 156 19.70 0.85 9.34
C SER A 156 18.77 1.06 10.53
N SER A 157 19.34 1.31 11.71
CA SER A 157 18.59 1.65 12.93
C SER A 157 17.63 2.81 12.72
N ASN A 158 18.01 3.78 11.90
CA ASN A 158 17.22 4.98 11.60
C ASN A 158 15.95 4.67 10.80
N TYR A 159 15.85 3.48 10.20
CA TYR A 159 14.61 3.01 9.59
C TYR A 159 13.54 2.66 10.64
N TYR A 160 13.98 2.23 11.82
CA TYR A 160 13.12 1.79 12.92
C TYR A 160 12.96 2.83 14.03
N SER A 161 13.77 3.88 14.00
CA SER A 161 13.74 4.97 14.95
C SER A 161 13.95 6.28 14.18
N SER A 162 12.93 7.14 14.15
CA SER A 162 13.15 8.52 13.76
C SER A 162 13.93 9.23 14.86
N GLU A 163 15.15 9.67 14.58
CA GLU A 163 15.82 10.71 15.38
C GLU A 163 15.02 12.03 15.33
#